data_AF-A0A6G1IU44-F1
#
_entry.id   AF-A0A6G1IU44-F1
#
_cell.length_a   1.000
_cell.length_b   1.000
_cell.length_c   1.000
_cell.angle_alpha   90.00
_cell.angle_beta   90.00
_cell.angle_gamma   90.00
#
_symmetry.space_group_name_H-M   'P 1'
#
loop_
_entity.id
_entity.type
_entity.pdbx_description
1 polymer ?
#
loop_
_entity_poly.entity_id
_entity_poly.type
_entity_poly.pdbx_seq_one_letter_code
_entity_poly.pdbx_strand_id
1 'polypeptide(L)'
;LLLFAGLAVGLEVSPNSPCAKRCMDNRDNDPVMRNSSLTWNTDLSCFDWEYIGDNAMDTGKKFADCNRCMQSSEHEDVESGERDTVWFMFNNRAVVDWCIFGRFAEENNSHLATTYPYQQCNAKCELMYAAADYKIKENPGGYAYCDSEGANFTADAEECTSCLYGASGLTVLGNILDLGFDADIYTASRLQVENTTSPIPSASSSSPTSNGTPAYSTSNPPPPPSSSTGISKGAIAGIALGALVGILFFL
;
A
#
# COMPACT_ATOMS: atom_id res chain seq x y z
N LEU A 1 -18.08 -32.62 14.53
CA LEU A 1 -17.81 -31.18 14.73
C LEU A 1 -17.68 -30.56 13.35
N LEU A 2 -18.33 -29.43 13.10
CA LEU A 2 -17.93 -28.56 11.98
C LEU A 2 -16.77 -27.70 12.50
N LEU A 3 -15.58 -27.89 11.94
CA LEU A 3 -14.50 -26.92 12.10
C LEU A 3 -14.84 -25.75 11.18
N PHE A 4 -15.43 -24.71 11.75
CA PHE A 4 -15.31 -23.38 11.16
C PHE A 4 -13.84 -22.99 11.26
N ALA A 5 -13.07 -23.27 10.20
CA ALA A 5 -11.91 -22.46 9.90
C ALA A 5 -12.44 -21.04 9.70
N GLY A 6 -12.24 -20.18 10.70
CA GLY A 6 -12.57 -18.78 10.57
C GLY A 6 -11.81 -18.23 9.37
N LEU A 7 -12.53 -17.59 8.44
CA LEU A 7 -11.88 -16.67 7.53
C LEU A 7 -11.10 -15.67 8.38
N ALA A 8 -9.82 -15.52 8.10
CA ALA A 8 -9.12 -14.34 8.57
C ALA A 8 -9.69 -13.15 7.82
N VAL A 9 -10.12 -12.17 8.60
CA VAL A 9 -10.64 -10.88 8.13
C VAL A 9 -9.90 -9.84 8.95
N GLY A 10 -9.51 -8.75 8.30
CA GLY A 10 -8.51 -7.85 8.81
C GLY A 10 -7.46 -7.53 7.78
N LEU A 11 -7.04 -6.27 7.76
CA LEU A 11 -6.18 -5.71 6.72
C LEU A 11 -4.80 -6.36 6.75
N GLU A 12 -4.29 -6.69 5.56
CA GLU A 12 -2.93 -7.20 5.39
C GLU A 12 -1.91 -6.26 6.03
N VAL A 13 -0.96 -6.85 6.75
CA VAL A 13 0.02 -6.19 7.61
C VAL A 13 1.19 -7.15 7.82
N SER A 14 2.40 -6.65 8.06
CA SER A 14 3.55 -7.55 8.16
C SER A 14 3.47 -8.46 9.41
N PRO A 15 3.95 -9.72 9.31
CA PRO A 15 4.19 -10.54 10.50
C PRO A 15 5.02 -9.80 11.54
N ASN A 16 4.74 -10.04 12.82
CA ASN A 16 5.38 -9.38 13.95
C ASN A 16 5.18 -7.85 14.03
N SER A 17 4.38 -7.24 13.15
CA SER A 17 4.22 -5.77 13.08
C SER A 17 3.64 -5.15 14.35
N PRO A 18 4.12 -3.96 14.78
CA PRO A 18 3.48 -3.18 15.84
C PRO A 18 2.06 -2.71 15.47
N CYS A 19 1.72 -2.71 14.18
CA CYS A 19 0.41 -2.29 13.67
C CYS A 19 -0.64 -3.42 13.66
N ALA A 20 -0.25 -4.69 13.78
CA ALA A 20 -1.15 -5.83 13.58
C ALA A 20 -2.46 -5.77 14.41
N LYS A 21 -2.41 -5.26 15.65
CA LYS A 21 -3.59 -5.12 16.53
C LYS A 21 -4.59 -4.01 16.13
N ARG A 22 -4.24 -3.21 15.12
CA ARG A 22 -5.13 -2.22 14.47
C ARG A 22 -5.77 -2.78 13.21
N CYS A 23 -5.10 -3.74 12.57
CA CYS A 23 -5.45 -4.28 11.26
C CYS A 23 -6.31 -5.56 11.34
N MET A 24 -6.01 -6.47 12.26
CA MET A 24 -6.77 -7.71 12.49
C MET A 24 -8.11 -7.43 13.20
N ASP A 25 -9.20 -8.09 12.79
CA ASP A 25 -10.50 -7.96 13.49
C ASP A 25 -10.48 -8.56 14.90
N ASN A 26 -9.87 -9.74 15.06
CA ASN A 26 -9.62 -10.30 16.39
C ASN A 26 -8.23 -9.90 16.88
N ARG A 27 -8.19 -9.06 17.93
CA ARG A 27 -6.95 -8.56 18.55
C ARG A 27 -6.17 -9.60 19.35
N ASP A 28 -6.79 -10.77 19.58
CA ASP A 28 -6.18 -11.96 20.19
C ASP A 28 -5.70 -12.99 19.14
N ASN A 29 -5.81 -12.70 17.83
CA ASN A 29 -5.14 -13.49 16.80
C ASN A 29 -3.61 -13.38 16.93
N ASP A 30 -2.91 -14.42 16.45
CA ASP A 30 -1.45 -14.47 16.46
C ASP A 30 -0.85 -13.52 15.40
N PRO A 31 -0.13 -12.45 15.78
CA PRO A 31 0.48 -11.51 14.84
C PRO A 31 1.70 -12.08 14.09
N VAL A 32 2.16 -13.29 14.42
CA VAL A 32 3.20 -14.01 13.66
C VAL A 32 2.61 -14.70 12.43
N MET A 33 1.35 -15.12 12.49
CA MET A 33 0.69 -15.82 11.38
C MET A 33 0.21 -14.81 10.34
N ARG A 34 0.83 -14.79 9.14
CA ARG A 34 0.36 -14.01 7.98
C ARG A 34 -1.15 -14.11 7.80
N ASN A 35 -1.68 -15.35 7.79
CA ASN A 35 -3.11 -15.61 7.62
C ASN A 35 -3.96 -15.33 8.87
N SER A 36 -3.51 -14.47 9.80
CA SER A 36 -4.36 -13.80 10.79
C SER A 36 -4.96 -12.48 10.26
N SER A 37 -4.38 -11.94 9.18
CA SER A 37 -4.87 -10.84 8.35
C SER A 37 -5.04 -11.33 6.93
N LEU A 38 -6.12 -10.94 6.27
CA LEU A 38 -6.36 -11.08 4.83
C LEU A 38 -7.38 -9.99 4.47
N THR A 39 -6.99 -9.03 3.64
CA THR A 39 -7.90 -7.97 3.18
C THR A 39 -8.95 -8.57 2.24
N TRP A 40 -10.21 -8.22 2.46
CA TRP A 40 -11.34 -8.56 1.59
C TRP A 40 -12.13 -7.30 1.23
N ASN A 41 -13.06 -7.39 0.28
CA ASN A 41 -13.91 -6.26 -0.10
C ASN A 41 -14.71 -5.64 1.07
N THR A 42 -14.95 -6.39 2.14
CA THR A 42 -15.63 -5.93 3.37
C THR A 42 -14.77 -5.02 4.25
N ASP A 43 -13.45 -4.97 4.03
CA ASP A 43 -12.52 -4.07 4.72
C ASP A 43 -12.38 -2.70 4.03
N LEU A 44 -12.94 -2.55 2.82
CA LEU A 44 -12.68 -1.43 1.91
C LEU A 44 -13.83 -0.42 1.92
N SER A 45 -13.63 0.74 2.56
CA SER A 45 -14.55 1.88 2.52
C SER A 45 -14.26 2.79 1.31
N CYS A 46 -15.30 3.43 0.77
CA CYS A 46 -15.28 4.17 -0.48
C CYS A 46 -15.69 5.65 -0.35
N PHE A 47 -16.21 6.07 0.80
CA PHE A 47 -16.75 7.40 1.01
C PHE A 47 -16.15 8.10 2.24
N ASP A 48 -15.95 9.41 2.14
CA ASP A 48 -15.42 10.26 3.22
C ASP A 48 -16.16 10.06 4.55
N TRP A 49 -17.48 9.93 4.51
CA TRP A 49 -18.33 9.78 5.69
C TRP A 49 -18.16 8.45 6.41
N GLU A 50 -17.59 7.42 5.76
CA GLU A 50 -17.26 6.14 6.41
C GLU A 50 -16.00 6.24 7.26
N TYR A 51 -15.07 7.14 6.88
CA TYR A 51 -13.80 7.36 7.56
C TYR A 51 -13.90 8.39 8.70
N ILE A 52 -14.66 9.47 8.52
CA ILE A 52 -14.66 10.63 9.44
C ILE A 52 -16.05 11.25 9.66
N GLY A 53 -16.28 11.71 10.88
CA GLY A 53 -17.54 12.34 11.32
C GLY A 53 -18.42 11.45 12.19
N ASP A 54 -19.56 11.97 12.65
CA ASP A 54 -20.43 11.31 13.63
C ASP A 54 -21.03 9.98 13.13
N ASN A 55 -21.14 9.81 11.81
CA ASN A 55 -21.67 8.60 11.17
C ASN A 55 -20.57 7.64 10.66
N ALA A 56 -19.30 7.88 10.99
CA ALA A 56 -18.18 7.08 10.51
C ALA A 56 -18.32 5.59 10.90
N MET A 57 -18.04 4.71 9.95
CA MET A 57 -18.17 3.27 10.09
C MET A 57 -16.91 2.67 10.72
N ASP A 58 -17.09 1.57 11.45
CA ASP A 58 -15.96 0.94 12.12
C ASP A 58 -14.97 0.31 11.12
N THR A 59 -15.44 -0.08 9.92
CA THR A 59 -14.59 -0.45 8.76
C THR A 59 -13.65 0.69 8.35
N GLY A 60 -14.17 1.88 8.02
CA GLY A 60 -13.35 3.03 7.60
C GLY A 60 -12.40 3.50 8.71
N LYS A 61 -12.85 3.51 9.96
CA LYS A 61 -11.99 3.81 11.14
C LYS A 61 -10.85 2.81 11.29
N LYS A 62 -11.14 1.50 11.21
CA LYS A 62 -10.15 0.40 11.26
C LYS A 62 -9.15 0.55 10.12
N PHE A 63 -9.63 0.80 8.90
CA PHE A 63 -8.80 1.04 7.73
C PHE A 63 -7.82 2.18 7.95
N ALA A 64 -8.30 3.33 8.43
CA ALA A 64 -7.44 4.48 8.65
C ALA A 64 -6.47 4.32 9.84
N ASP A 65 -6.85 3.72 10.98
CA ASP A 65 -5.93 3.49 12.11
C ASP A 65 -4.84 2.45 11.77
N CYS A 66 -5.22 1.37 11.07
CA CYS A 66 -4.28 0.37 10.55
C CYS A 66 -3.27 1.02 9.58
N ASN A 67 -3.76 1.71 8.54
CA ASN A 67 -2.90 2.27 7.51
C ASN A 67 -2.05 3.45 8.00
N ARG A 68 -2.58 4.36 8.83
CA ARG A 68 -1.76 5.43 9.47
C ARG A 68 -0.60 4.84 10.28
N CYS A 69 -0.84 3.72 10.96
CA CYS A 69 0.25 3.02 11.66
C CYS A 69 1.30 2.52 10.66
N MET A 70 0.88 1.77 9.64
CA MET A 70 1.79 1.16 8.67
C MET A 70 2.58 2.19 7.84
N GLN A 71 1.94 3.30 7.47
CA GLN A 71 2.55 4.47 6.82
C GLN A 71 3.73 5.04 7.62
N SER A 72 3.61 5.06 8.95
CA SER A 72 4.63 5.57 9.89
C SER A 72 5.57 4.48 10.45
N SER A 73 5.47 3.24 9.98
CA SER A 73 6.17 2.09 10.55
C SER A 73 7.42 1.72 9.74
N GLU A 74 8.58 1.73 10.41
CA GLU A 74 9.84 1.23 9.85
C GLU A 74 9.96 -0.31 9.87
N HIS A 75 8.89 -1.03 10.23
CA HIS A 75 8.92 -2.48 10.45
C HIS A 75 9.14 -3.27 9.15
N GLU A 76 10.15 -4.14 9.18
CA GLU A 76 10.39 -5.22 8.22
C GLU A 76 10.47 -6.54 8.97
N ASP A 77 9.69 -7.54 8.56
CA ASP A 77 9.77 -8.88 9.12
C ASP A 77 11.00 -9.62 8.58
N VAL A 78 11.90 -10.05 9.47
CA VAL A 78 13.22 -10.57 9.11
C VAL A 78 13.22 -11.96 8.46
N GLU A 79 12.13 -12.73 8.58
CA GLU A 79 12.01 -14.05 7.95
C GLU A 79 11.44 -13.93 6.54
N SER A 80 10.45 -13.05 6.34
CA SER A 80 9.72 -12.89 5.08
C SER A 80 10.22 -11.77 4.17
N GLY A 81 10.83 -10.71 4.73
CA GLY A 81 11.15 -9.47 4.02
C GLY A 81 9.94 -8.57 3.74
N GLU A 82 8.77 -8.84 4.34
CA GLU A 82 7.61 -7.96 4.22
C GLU A 82 7.75 -6.70 5.07
N ARG A 83 7.18 -5.60 4.59
CA ARG A 83 7.22 -4.28 5.24
C ARG A 83 5.83 -3.72 5.43
N ASP A 84 5.60 -3.03 6.54
CA ASP A 84 4.35 -2.32 6.79
C ASP A 84 4.07 -1.27 5.70
N THR A 85 5.10 -0.55 5.24
CA THR A 85 4.98 0.44 4.14
C THR A 85 4.63 -0.18 2.78
N VAL A 86 4.89 -1.49 2.58
CA VAL A 86 4.39 -2.24 1.41
C VAL A 86 2.90 -2.56 1.57
N TRP A 87 2.50 -3.04 2.74
CA TRP A 87 1.11 -3.38 3.02
C TRP A 87 0.19 -2.15 3.07
N PHE A 88 0.71 -0.99 3.50
CA PHE A 88 0.08 0.32 3.33
C PHE A 88 -0.25 0.63 1.85
N MET A 89 0.72 0.44 0.94
CA MET A 89 0.48 0.64 -0.50
C MET A 89 -0.56 -0.34 -1.06
N PHE A 90 -0.45 -1.63 -0.71
CA PHE A 90 -1.38 -2.68 -1.13
C PHE A 90 -2.83 -2.38 -0.70
N ASN A 91 -3.07 -2.03 0.56
CA ASN A 91 -4.42 -1.81 1.08
C ASN A 91 -5.08 -0.56 0.45
N ASN A 92 -4.32 0.52 0.28
CA ASN A 92 -4.82 1.73 -0.40
C ASN A 92 -5.14 1.46 -1.87
N ARG A 93 -4.28 0.70 -2.55
CA ARG A 93 -4.50 0.24 -3.92
C ARG A 93 -5.74 -0.66 -4.05
N ALA A 94 -6.01 -1.52 -3.07
CA ALA A 94 -7.23 -2.32 -3.00
C ALA A 94 -8.49 -1.46 -2.89
N VAL A 95 -8.48 -0.40 -2.06
CA VAL A 95 -9.59 0.59 -1.99
C VAL A 95 -9.86 1.23 -3.36
N VAL A 96 -8.81 1.64 -4.08
CA VAL A 96 -8.95 2.23 -5.43
C VAL A 96 -9.61 1.25 -6.40
N ASP A 97 -9.10 0.03 -6.47
CA ASP A 97 -9.59 -1.02 -7.37
C ASP A 97 -11.06 -1.38 -7.08
N TRP A 98 -11.40 -1.54 -5.80
CA TRP A 98 -12.75 -1.90 -5.36
C TRP A 98 -13.75 -0.76 -5.56
N CYS A 99 -13.41 0.45 -5.13
CA CYS A 99 -14.35 1.56 -5.08
C CYS A 99 -14.59 2.18 -6.46
N ILE A 100 -13.57 2.24 -7.32
CA ILE A 100 -13.66 2.83 -8.66
C ILE A 100 -14.00 1.78 -9.72
N PHE A 101 -13.35 0.61 -9.68
CA PHE A 101 -13.46 -0.43 -10.72
C PHE A 101 -14.24 -1.68 -10.28
N GLY A 102 -14.77 -1.71 -9.05
CA GLY A 102 -15.66 -2.77 -8.58
C GLY A 102 -15.02 -4.15 -8.50
N ARG A 103 -13.70 -4.22 -8.37
CA ARG A 103 -12.92 -5.46 -8.40
C ARG A 103 -11.83 -5.42 -7.35
N PHE A 104 -11.37 -6.57 -6.90
CA PHE A 104 -10.17 -6.67 -6.08
C PHE A 104 -9.63 -8.11 -6.19
N ALA A 105 -8.63 -8.31 -7.06
CA ALA A 105 -8.18 -9.62 -7.51
C ALA A 105 -9.34 -10.53 -7.96
N GLU A 106 -9.70 -11.55 -7.18
CA GLU A 106 -10.78 -12.49 -7.51
C GLU A 106 -12.19 -11.92 -7.25
N GLU A 107 -12.31 -10.90 -6.40
CA GLU A 107 -13.58 -10.33 -5.97
C GLU A 107 -14.14 -9.35 -7.00
N ASN A 108 -15.45 -9.38 -7.25
CA ASN A 108 -16.12 -8.58 -8.27
C ASN A 108 -17.52 -8.11 -7.83
N ASN A 109 -17.83 -6.82 -8.03
CA ASN A 109 -19.06 -6.15 -7.65
C ASN A 109 -20.06 -6.17 -8.81
N SER A 110 -21.05 -7.07 -8.78
CA SER A 110 -22.13 -7.15 -9.78
C SER A 110 -23.01 -5.91 -9.90
N HIS A 111 -22.87 -4.94 -8.99
CA HIS A 111 -23.64 -3.70 -8.93
C HIS A 111 -22.79 -2.45 -9.17
N LEU A 112 -21.53 -2.60 -9.62
CA LEU A 112 -20.58 -1.50 -9.88
C LEU A 112 -21.20 -0.32 -10.66
N ALA A 113 -21.91 -0.60 -11.75
CA ALA A 113 -22.53 0.45 -12.58
C ALA A 113 -23.60 1.31 -11.86
N THR A 114 -23.99 0.92 -10.65
CA THR A 114 -24.90 1.67 -9.77
C THR A 114 -24.20 2.33 -8.57
N THR A 115 -22.89 2.14 -8.37
CA THR A 115 -22.15 2.81 -7.29
C THR A 115 -21.84 4.26 -7.67
N TYR A 116 -21.85 5.15 -6.68
CA TYR A 116 -21.60 6.57 -6.91
C TYR A 116 -20.17 6.87 -7.43
N PRO A 117 -19.07 6.30 -6.90
CA PRO A 117 -17.72 6.60 -7.39
C PRO A 117 -17.54 6.23 -8.87
N TYR A 118 -18.03 5.06 -9.28
CA TYR A 118 -18.02 4.63 -10.69
C TYR A 118 -18.79 5.61 -11.57
N GLN A 119 -20.01 5.98 -11.16
CA GLN A 119 -20.87 6.90 -11.92
C GLN A 119 -20.32 8.32 -12.03
N GLN A 120 -19.52 8.79 -11.06
CA GLN A 120 -18.85 10.09 -11.17
C GLN A 120 -17.57 10.01 -12.01
N CYS A 121 -16.70 9.03 -11.74
CA CYS A 121 -15.29 9.12 -12.13
C CYS A 121 -14.70 7.95 -12.93
N ASN A 122 -15.39 6.82 -13.16
CA ASN A 122 -14.78 5.68 -13.87
C ASN A 122 -14.20 6.08 -15.25
N ALA A 123 -14.92 6.89 -16.03
CA ALA A 123 -14.45 7.40 -17.34
C ALA A 123 -13.28 8.41 -17.27
N LYS A 124 -12.86 8.81 -16.06
CA LYS A 124 -11.64 9.60 -15.79
C LYS A 124 -10.53 8.78 -15.13
N CYS A 125 -10.83 7.55 -14.74
CA CYS A 125 -9.91 6.62 -14.10
C CYS A 125 -9.55 5.42 -15.01
N GLU A 126 -10.17 5.29 -16.19
CA GLU A 126 -10.04 4.13 -17.09
C GLU A 126 -8.59 3.72 -17.39
N LEU A 127 -7.67 4.68 -17.53
CA LEU A 127 -6.24 4.39 -17.74
C LEU A 127 -5.62 3.61 -16.56
N MET A 128 -6.04 3.89 -15.32
CA MET A 128 -5.58 3.21 -14.12
C MET A 128 -6.16 1.80 -13.95
N TYR A 129 -7.17 1.39 -14.72
CA TYR A 129 -7.89 0.11 -14.55
C TYR A 129 -6.96 -1.12 -14.56
N ALA A 130 -5.91 -1.08 -15.38
CA ALA A 130 -4.91 -2.14 -15.39
C ALA A 130 -3.90 -2.01 -14.23
N ALA A 131 -3.51 -0.80 -13.86
CA ALA A 131 -2.58 -0.52 -12.77
C ALA A 131 -3.16 -0.84 -11.38
N ALA A 132 -4.47 -0.66 -11.18
CA ALA A 132 -5.12 -0.93 -9.90
C ALA A 132 -4.98 -2.40 -9.46
N ASP A 133 -5.22 -3.36 -10.35
CA ASP A 133 -5.17 -4.80 -10.03
C ASP A 133 -3.85 -5.51 -10.42
N TYR A 134 -2.99 -4.93 -11.28
CA TYR A 134 -1.75 -5.56 -11.78
C TYR A 134 -1.00 -6.39 -10.72
N LYS A 135 -1.14 -7.71 -10.76
CA LYS A 135 -0.50 -8.66 -9.84
C LYS A 135 -0.75 -8.41 -8.35
N ILE A 136 -1.86 -7.78 -7.95
CA ILE A 136 -2.05 -7.28 -6.58
C ILE A 136 -1.90 -8.36 -5.50
N LYS A 137 -2.42 -9.59 -5.72
CA LYS A 137 -2.19 -10.76 -4.82
C LYS A 137 -1.06 -11.71 -5.27
N GLU A 138 -0.60 -11.65 -6.53
CA GLU A 138 0.55 -12.44 -7.01
C GLU A 138 1.89 -11.89 -6.49
N ASN A 139 2.00 -10.56 -6.41
CA ASN A 139 3.22 -9.81 -6.11
C ASN A 139 2.87 -8.51 -5.35
N PRO A 140 2.31 -8.58 -4.13
CA PRO A 140 1.81 -7.40 -3.40
C PRO A 140 2.89 -6.34 -3.12
N GLY A 141 4.14 -6.76 -2.92
CA GLY A 141 5.30 -5.87 -2.76
C GLY A 141 5.94 -5.37 -4.06
N GLY A 142 5.32 -5.61 -5.22
CA GLY A 142 5.88 -5.26 -6.52
C GLY A 142 5.38 -3.92 -7.06
N TYR A 143 6.17 -2.86 -6.93
CA TYR A 143 5.93 -1.50 -7.46
C TYR A 143 5.85 -1.39 -9.00
N ALA A 144 5.80 -2.50 -9.74
CA ALA A 144 5.72 -2.49 -11.20
C ALA A 144 4.45 -1.81 -11.74
N TYR A 145 3.37 -1.73 -10.94
CA TYR A 145 2.14 -1.01 -11.30
C TYR A 145 2.32 0.51 -11.39
N CYS A 146 3.42 1.07 -10.88
CA CYS A 146 3.68 2.51 -10.93
C CYS A 146 4.02 2.98 -12.35
N ASP A 147 4.90 2.26 -13.07
CA ASP A 147 5.61 2.80 -14.25
C ASP A 147 5.68 1.83 -15.46
N SER A 148 4.86 0.78 -15.51
CA SER A 148 4.97 -0.27 -16.55
C SER A 148 4.14 -0.01 -17.81
N GLU A 149 4.55 -0.60 -18.94
CA GLU A 149 3.77 -0.56 -20.19
C GLU A 149 2.41 -1.26 -19.98
N GLY A 150 1.34 -0.46 -20.00
CA GLY A 150 -0.02 -0.93 -19.74
C GLY A 150 -0.46 -0.90 -18.27
N ALA A 151 0.35 -0.38 -17.35
CA ALA A 151 -0.04 -0.07 -15.97
C ALA A 151 0.90 0.99 -15.38
N ASN A 152 0.49 2.26 -15.43
CA ASN A 152 1.27 3.42 -15.01
C ASN A 152 0.51 4.31 -14.01
N PHE A 153 0.40 3.84 -12.76
CA PHE A 153 -0.28 4.58 -11.69
C PHE A 153 0.32 5.99 -11.47
N THR A 154 1.60 6.20 -11.78
CA THR A 154 2.30 7.49 -11.61
C THR A 154 1.80 8.57 -12.59
N ALA A 155 1.47 8.21 -13.83
CA ALA A 155 1.02 9.15 -14.86
C ALA A 155 -0.49 9.14 -15.10
N ASP A 156 -1.15 7.98 -14.93
CA ASP A 156 -2.55 7.78 -15.29
C ASP A 156 -3.55 8.36 -14.25
N ALA A 157 -3.05 8.80 -13.08
CA ALA A 157 -3.88 9.22 -11.96
C ALA A 157 -4.47 10.64 -12.05
N GLU A 158 -3.86 11.59 -12.78
CA GLU A 158 -4.19 13.02 -12.65
C GLU A 158 -5.67 13.33 -12.94
N GLU A 159 -6.23 12.79 -14.03
CA GLU A 159 -7.64 13.00 -14.38
C GLU A 159 -8.60 12.34 -13.38
N CYS A 160 -8.21 11.19 -12.82
CA CYS A 160 -8.98 10.45 -11.83
C CYS A 160 -9.03 11.21 -10.50
N THR A 161 -7.87 11.57 -9.95
CA THR A 161 -7.70 12.39 -8.74
C THR A 161 -8.46 13.72 -8.86
N SER A 162 -8.34 14.39 -10.00
CA SER A 162 -9.06 15.63 -10.30
C SER A 162 -10.59 15.44 -10.27
N CYS A 163 -11.09 14.31 -10.80
CA CYS A 163 -12.51 13.97 -10.73
C CYS A 163 -12.98 13.68 -9.30
N LEU A 164 -12.23 12.88 -8.53
CA LEU A 164 -12.57 12.50 -7.16
C LEU A 164 -12.64 13.72 -6.24
N TYR A 165 -11.71 14.68 -6.38
CA TYR A 165 -11.79 15.97 -5.69
C TYR A 165 -12.93 16.89 -6.16
N GLY A 166 -13.52 16.63 -7.32
CA GLY A 166 -14.73 17.31 -7.81
C GLY A 166 -16.04 16.65 -7.37
N ALA A 167 -15.99 15.40 -6.90
CA ALA A 167 -17.14 14.61 -6.50
C ALA A 167 -17.41 14.73 -4.99
N SER A 168 -18.69 14.77 -4.60
CA SER A 168 -19.06 14.98 -3.20
C SER A 168 -18.84 13.72 -2.37
N GLY A 169 -17.99 13.78 -1.36
CA GLY A 169 -17.75 12.68 -0.43
C GLY A 169 -16.76 11.62 -0.93
N LEU A 170 -15.93 11.93 -1.94
CA LEU A 170 -14.85 11.06 -2.46
C LEU A 170 -13.45 11.67 -2.26
N THR A 171 -13.31 12.65 -1.36
CA THR A 171 -12.06 13.38 -1.09
C THR A 171 -10.95 12.44 -0.61
N VAL A 172 -11.29 11.46 0.23
CA VAL A 172 -10.37 10.44 0.74
C VAL A 172 -9.87 9.54 -0.40
N LEU A 173 -10.73 9.16 -1.36
CA LEU A 173 -10.26 8.45 -2.56
C LEU A 173 -9.29 9.31 -3.39
N GLY A 174 -9.56 10.61 -3.51
CA GLY A 174 -8.63 11.56 -4.14
C GLY A 174 -7.27 11.60 -3.43
N ASN A 175 -7.26 11.77 -2.10
CA ASN A 175 -6.05 11.75 -1.27
C ASN A 175 -5.30 10.39 -1.33
N ILE A 176 -6.02 9.28 -1.54
CA ILE A 176 -5.47 7.92 -1.70
C ILE A 176 -4.83 7.71 -3.09
N LEU A 177 -5.11 8.55 -4.08
CA LEU A 177 -4.35 8.61 -5.34
C LEU A 177 -3.21 9.64 -5.28
N ASP A 178 -3.43 10.76 -4.61
CA ASP A 178 -2.52 11.90 -4.43
C ASP A 178 -1.48 11.64 -3.30
N LEU A 179 -0.89 10.43 -3.29
CA LEU A 179 -0.20 9.82 -2.13
C LEU A 179 1.03 10.58 -1.60
N GLY A 180 0.78 11.63 -0.81
CA GLY A 180 1.77 12.23 0.07
C GLY A 180 2.11 11.29 1.23
N PHE A 181 3.25 10.60 1.17
CA PHE A 181 3.71 9.67 2.21
C PHE A 181 3.78 10.31 3.62
N ASP A 182 3.99 11.62 3.71
CA ASP A 182 4.07 12.37 4.98
C ASP A 182 2.72 12.96 5.45
N ALA A 183 1.60 12.66 4.79
CA ALA A 183 0.29 13.27 5.04
C ALA A 183 -0.78 12.27 5.53
N ASP A 184 -1.73 12.72 6.36
CA ASP A 184 -2.90 11.94 6.73
C ASP A 184 -3.92 11.93 5.58
N ILE A 185 -3.88 10.90 4.75
CA ILE A 185 -4.74 10.79 3.56
C ILE A 185 -6.22 10.54 3.90
N TYR A 186 -6.55 10.04 5.10
CA TYR A 186 -7.91 9.67 5.53
C TYR A 186 -8.71 10.82 6.14
N THR A 187 -8.59 12.01 5.54
CA THR A 187 -9.32 13.22 5.91
C THR A 187 -10.26 13.66 4.79
N ALA A 188 -11.46 14.15 5.14
CA ALA A 188 -12.43 14.72 4.20
C ALA A 188 -12.04 16.15 3.74
N SER A 189 -10.75 16.37 3.51
CA SER A 189 -10.15 17.61 3.06
C SER A 189 -9.11 17.28 2.01
N ARG A 190 -9.14 17.95 0.86
CA ARG A 190 -8.14 17.76 -0.18
C ARG A 190 -6.76 18.11 0.37
N LEU A 191 -5.80 17.22 0.18
CA LEU A 191 -4.40 17.50 0.51
C LEU A 191 -3.88 18.68 -0.32
N GLN A 192 -3.20 19.59 0.37
CA GLN A 192 -2.29 20.54 -0.28
C GLN A 192 -0.89 19.94 -0.20
N VAL A 193 -0.58 19.06 -1.16
CA VAL A 193 0.80 18.69 -1.45
C VAL A 193 1.47 19.95 -2.01
N GLU A 194 2.07 20.76 -1.13
CA GLU A 194 3.05 21.74 -1.59
C GLU A 194 4.15 20.98 -2.33
N ASN A 195 4.57 21.49 -3.49
CA ASN A 195 5.68 20.89 -4.24
C ASN A 195 6.99 21.11 -3.48
N THR A 196 7.23 20.30 -2.45
CA THR A 196 8.53 20.06 -1.83
C THR A 196 9.40 19.30 -2.82
N THR A 197 9.84 20.02 -3.85
CA THR A 197 11.05 19.76 -4.61
C THR A 197 12.24 19.90 -3.66
N SER A 198 12.34 18.99 -2.69
CA SER A 198 13.51 18.77 -1.86
C SER A 198 14.68 18.54 -2.81
N PRO A 199 15.66 19.45 -2.87
CA PRO A 199 16.73 19.31 -3.84
C PRO A 199 17.52 18.05 -3.47
N ILE A 200 17.49 17.05 -4.37
CA ILE A 200 18.40 15.91 -4.34
C ILE A 200 19.81 16.48 -4.07
N PRO A 201 20.52 16.04 -3.00
CA PRO A 201 21.84 16.54 -2.69
C PRO A 201 22.82 16.23 -3.83
N SER A 202 22.89 17.17 -4.77
CA SER A 202 23.79 17.13 -5.91
C SER A 202 25.20 17.10 -5.34
N ALA A 203 25.90 15.98 -5.55
CA ALA A 203 27.24 15.72 -5.03
C ALA A 203 28.26 16.66 -5.69
N SER A 204 28.23 17.91 -5.26
CA SER A 204 29.06 19.00 -5.74
C SER A 204 30.47 18.80 -5.19
N SER A 205 31.34 18.31 -6.07
CA SER A 205 32.74 17.98 -5.80
C SER A 205 33.57 19.23 -5.48
N SER A 206 33.54 19.65 -4.22
CA SER A 206 34.29 20.80 -3.70
C SER A 206 35.75 20.42 -3.41
N SER A 207 36.59 20.53 -4.43
CA SER A 207 38.05 20.35 -4.32
C SER A 207 38.67 21.33 -3.30
N PRO A 208 39.33 20.85 -2.22
CA PRO A 208 40.03 21.73 -1.29
C PRO A 208 41.44 22.05 -1.81
N THR A 209 41.68 23.31 -2.21
CA THR A 209 43.01 23.76 -2.65
C THR A 209 43.95 23.93 -1.45
N SER A 210 45.16 23.37 -1.57
CA SER A 210 46.17 23.28 -0.50
C SER A 210 46.74 24.61 -0.02
N ASN A 211 47.08 24.69 1.28
CA ASN A 211 48.47 24.92 1.75
C ASN A 211 48.60 24.77 3.28
N GLY A 212 49.59 24.00 3.74
CA GLY A 212 49.83 23.79 5.18
C GLY A 212 50.58 22.49 5.53
N THR A 213 51.86 22.39 5.16
CA THR A 213 52.77 21.27 5.47
C THR A 213 54.04 21.76 6.19
N PRO A 214 54.92 20.90 6.77
CA PRO A 214 54.82 19.43 6.95
C PRO A 214 55.10 18.91 8.39
N ALA A 215 54.75 17.65 8.68
CA ALA A 215 55.51 16.78 9.60
C ALA A 215 55.29 15.28 9.31
N TYR A 216 56.35 14.47 9.51
CA TYR A 216 56.40 12.99 9.60
C TYR A 216 55.38 12.44 10.64
N SER A 217 54.88 11.20 10.65
CA SER A 217 54.98 9.98 9.79
C SER A 217 53.74 9.07 10.14
N THR A 218 53.49 7.79 9.78
CA THR A 218 54.26 6.63 9.28
C THR A 218 53.34 5.68 8.47
N SER A 219 53.89 4.62 7.84
CA SER A 219 53.17 3.64 6.99
C SER A 219 52.43 2.50 7.71
N ASN A 220 51.27 2.08 7.18
CA ASN A 220 50.97 0.68 6.78
C ASN A 220 49.63 0.56 6.01
N PRO A 221 49.47 -0.36 5.02
CA PRO A 221 48.27 -0.48 4.20
C PRO A 221 47.28 -1.59 4.64
N PRO A 222 45.94 -1.39 4.52
CA PRO A 222 44.94 -2.45 4.61
C PRO A 222 44.80 -3.31 3.32
N PRO A 223 44.13 -4.50 3.39
CA PRO A 223 44.06 -5.49 2.31
C PRO A 223 43.01 -5.18 1.21
N PRO A 224 43.07 -5.88 0.04
CA PRO A 224 42.17 -5.67 -1.10
C PRO A 224 40.70 -6.09 -0.85
N PRO A 225 39.75 -5.58 -1.66
CA PRO A 225 38.31 -5.73 -1.38
C PRO A 225 37.78 -7.15 -1.61
N SER A 226 37.10 -7.68 -0.59
CA SER A 226 36.32 -8.92 -0.68
C SER A 226 35.00 -8.68 -1.41
N SER A 227 34.83 -9.26 -2.59
CA SER A 227 33.60 -9.17 -3.38
C SER A 227 32.45 -9.96 -2.75
N SER A 228 31.50 -9.27 -2.11
CA SER A 228 30.23 -9.86 -1.68
C SER A 228 29.29 -10.06 -2.88
N THR A 229 29.24 -11.29 -3.40
CA THR A 229 28.26 -11.71 -4.42
C THR A 229 26.86 -11.82 -3.82
N GLY A 230 26.22 -10.68 -3.55
CA GLY A 230 24.86 -10.56 -3.04
C GLY A 230 23.81 -10.90 -4.09
N ILE A 231 23.71 -12.17 -4.48
CA ILE A 231 22.66 -12.63 -5.39
C ILE A 231 21.34 -12.78 -4.62
N SER A 232 20.44 -11.83 -4.87
CA SER A 232 18.98 -11.90 -4.75
C SER A 232 18.38 -12.78 -3.64
N LYS A 233 17.90 -12.16 -2.56
CA LYS A 233 16.78 -12.68 -1.75
C LYS A 233 15.44 -12.41 -2.46
N GLY A 234 15.31 -12.87 -3.70
CA GLY A 234 14.05 -12.82 -4.44
C GLY A 234 13.12 -13.95 -4.00
N ALA A 235 12.28 -13.70 -3.00
CA ALA A 235 11.35 -14.69 -2.44
C ALA A 235 9.96 -14.10 -2.12
N ILE A 236 9.47 -13.17 -2.95
CA ILE A 236 8.04 -12.80 -2.93
C ILE A 236 7.25 -13.99 -3.46
N ALA A 237 6.65 -14.75 -2.55
CA ALA A 237 5.75 -15.86 -2.84
C ALA A 237 4.34 -15.45 -2.43
N GLY A 238 3.60 -14.84 -3.35
CA GLY A 238 2.18 -14.51 -3.16
C GLY A 238 1.29 -15.74 -3.11
N ILE A 239 0.02 -15.51 -2.72
CA ILE A 239 -1.11 -16.44 -2.71
C ILE A 239 -1.03 -17.58 -1.67
N ALA A 240 -1.75 -17.38 -0.56
CA ALA A 240 -2.24 -18.43 0.34
C ALA A 240 -3.75 -18.73 0.14
N LEU A 241 -4.32 -18.44 -1.04
CA LEU A 241 -5.73 -18.69 -1.37
C LEU A 241 -5.92 -19.98 -2.19
N GLY A 242 -5.65 -21.12 -1.54
CA GLY A 242 -5.70 -22.45 -2.14
C GLY A 242 -6.90 -23.33 -1.75
N ALA A 243 -7.88 -22.85 -0.98
CA ALA A 243 -8.96 -23.69 -0.45
C ALA A 243 -10.25 -22.94 -0.05
N LEU A 244 -11.14 -22.63 -1.01
CA LEU A 244 -12.56 -22.35 -0.70
C LEU A 244 -13.59 -22.62 -1.82
N VAL A 245 -13.17 -22.65 -3.08
CA VAL A 245 -14.05 -22.95 -4.25
C VAL A 245 -14.73 -24.33 -4.15
N GLY A 246 -14.20 -25.26 -3.35
CA GLY A 246 -14.71 -26.64 -3.24
C GLY A 246 -15.98 -26.84 -2.40
N ILE A 247 -16.45 -25.85 -1.63
CA ILE A 247 -17.57 -26.05 -0.68
C ILE A 247 -18.95 -25.76 -1.31
N LEU A 248 -19.05 -24.87 -2.31
CA LEU A 248 -20.31 -24.45 -2.92
C LEU A 248 -20.93 -25.44 -3.93
N PHE A 249 -20.34 -26.63 -4.11
CA PHE A 249 -20.84 -27.68 -5.00
C PHE A 249 -21.44 -28.91 -4.28
N PHE A 250 -21.57 -28.86 -2.95
CA PHE A 250 -22.14 -29.96 -2.14
C PHE A 250 -23.14 -29.48 -1.07
N LEU A 251 -24.12 -28.66 -1.49
CA LEU A 251 -25.37 -28.38 -0.77
C LEU A 251 -26.56 -28.50 -1.73
#